data_AF-A0A956MNJ5-F1
#
_entry.id   AF-A0A956MNJ5-F1
#
_cell.length_a   1.000
_cell.length_b   1.000
_cell.length_c   1.000
_cell.angle_alpha   90.00
_cell.angle_beta   90.00
_cell.angle_gamma   90.00
#
_symmetry.space_group_name_H-M   'P 1'
#
loop_
_entity.id
_entity.type
_entity.pdbx_description
1 polymer ?
#
loop_
_entity_poly.entity_id
_entity_poly.type
_entity_poly.pdbx_seq_one_letter_code
_entity_poly.pdbx_strand_id
1 'polypeptide(L)' 'MLIISIIIILFGLVGTGLSIYLRLTVVSPFLQTEDGKNVDTKALTLQGILNTVFVYFAILHVIIALIGVNFLLQVL' A
#
# COMPACT_ATOMS: atom_id res chain seq x y z
N MET A 1 15.54 -20.36 -12.72
CA MET A 1 15.21 -18.94 -12.94
C MET A 1 13.71 -18.67 -12.87
N LEU A 2 12.89 -19.38 -13.66
CA LEU A 2 11.42 -19.21 -13.67
C LEU A 2 10.78 -19.21 -12.27
N ILE A 3 11.16 -20.17 -11.41
CA ILE A 3 10.62 -20.29 -10.05
C ILE A 3 10.95 -19.06 -9.18
N ILE A 4 12.16 -18.51 -9.29
CA ILE A 4 12.58 -17.33 -8.51
C ILE A 4 11.82 -16.09 -8.98
N SER A 5 11.66 -15.92 -10.30
CA SER A 5 10.86 -14.82 -10.87
C SER A 5 9.39 -14.90 -10.44
N ILE A 6 8.81 -16.11 -10.40
CA ILE A 6 7.44 -16.33 -9.90
C ILE A 6 7.32 -15.93 -8.42
N ILE A 7 8.30 -16.31 -7.58
CA ILE A 7 8.31 -15.94 -6.15
C ILE A 7 8.33 -14.41 -5.97
N ILE A 8 9.13 -13.69 -6.75
CA ILE A 8 9.23 -12.22 -6.69
C ILE A 8 7.91 -11.56 -7.11
N ILE A 9 7.26 -12.07 -8.17
CA ILE A 9 5.95 -11.57 -8.62
C ILE A 9 4.89 -11.82 -7.55
N LEU A 10 4.85 -13.01 -6.97
CA LEU A 10 3.91 -13.36 -5.90
C LEU A 10 4.13 -12.47 -4.66
N PHE A 11 5.37 -12.20 -4.28
CA PHE A 11 5.69 -11.29 -3.19
C PHE A 11 5.19 -9.86 -3.46
N GLY A 12 5.39 -9.35 -4.68
CA GLY A 12 4.87 -8.04 -5.10
C GLY A 12 3.35 -7.95 -5.08
N LEU A 13 2.66 -9.01 -5.52
CA LEU A 13 1.20 -9.10 -5.47
C LEU A 13 0.66 -9.13 -4.03
N VAL A 14 1.31 -9.88 -3.13
CA VAL A 14 0.95 -9.92 -1.71
C VAL A 14 1.14 -8.55 -1.05
N GLY A 15 2.25 -7.87 -1.31
CA GLY A 15 2.49 -6.51 -0.78
C GLY A 15 1.46 -5.49 -1.26
N THR A 16 1.04 -5.60 -2.52
CA THR A 16 -0.06 -4.78 -3.09
C THR A 16 -1.38 -5.08 -2.40
N GLY A 17 -1.73 -6.36 -2.23
CA GLY A 17 -2.94 -6.80 -1.55
C GLY A 17 -3.01 -6.32 -0.10
N LEU A 18 -1.90 -6.40 0.64
CA LEU A 18 -1.79 -5.91 2.01
C LEU A 18 -1.98 -4.39 2.10
N SER A 19 -1.42 -3.63 1.16
CA SER A 19 -1.59 -2.17 1.09
C SER A 19 -3.05 -1.78 0.83
N ILE A 20 -3.74 -2.50 -0.05
CA ILE A 20 -5.18 -2.31 -0.31
C ILE A 20 -6.03 -2.71 0.89
N TYR A 21 -5.68 -3.82 1.55
CA TYR A 21 -6.36 -4.24 2.77
C TYR A 21 -6.25 -3.15 3.84
N LEU A 22 -5.04 -2.67 4.14
CA LEU A 22 -4.84 -1.59 5.11
C LEU A 22 -5.62 -0.32 4.75
N ARG A 23 -5.69 0.03 3.47
CA ARG A 23 -6.54 1.14 3.00
C ARG A 23 -8.01 0.96 3.37
N LEU A 24 -8.55 -0.25 3.22
CA LEU A 24 -9.96 -0.54 3.50
C LEU A 24 -10.24 -0.67 5.01
N THR A 25 -9.26 -1.15 5.78
CA THR A 25 -9.43 -1.43 7.21
C THR A 25 -9.11 -0.23 8.10
N VAL A 26 -8.33 0.75 7.64
CA VAL A 26 -8.10 1.98 8.40
C VAL A 26 -9.38 2.85 8.38
N VAL A 27 -10.18 2.67 9.43
CA VAL A 27 -11.26 3.57 9.82
C VAL A 27 -10.62 4.78 10.53
N SER A 28 -10.93 5.99 10.08
CA SER A 28 -10.41 7.21 10.70
C SER A 28 -10.78 7.25 12.20
N PRO A 29 -9.82 7.48 13.12
CA PRO A 29 -10.15 7.64 14.52
C PRO A 29 -11.11 8.81 14.71
N PHE A 30 -12.22 8.59 15.41
CA PHE A 30 -13.11 9.67 15.83
C PHE A 30 -12.38 10.53 16.86
N LEU A 31 -11.92 11.70 16.43
CA LEU A 31 -11.32 12.69 17.31
C LEU A 31 -12.46 13.44 18.02
N GLN A 32 -12.70 13.11 19.29
CA GLN A 32 -13.57 13.89 20.17
C GLN A 32 -12.74 14.98 20.85
N THR A 33 -13.19 16.24 20.77
CA THR A 33 -12.63 17.30 21.63
C THR A 33 -13.03 17.09 23.08
N GLU A 34 -12.22 17.61 24.00
CA GLU A 34 -12.44 17.59 25.46
C GLU A 34 -13.83 18.11 25.87
N ASP A 35 -14.43 18.98 25.05
CA ASP A 35 -15.79 19.53 25.22
C ASP A 35 -16.94 18.61 24.75
N GLY A 36 -16.64 17.36 24.35
CA GLY A 36 -17.64 16.40 23.86
C GLY A 36 -18.27 16.76 22.51
N LYS A 37 -17.83 17.86 21.87
CA LYS A 37 -18.20 18.18 20.49
C LYS A 37 -17.48 17.21 19.55
N ASN A 38 -18.24 16.66 18.61
CA ASN A 38 -17.66 15.97 17.46
C ASN A 38 -16.84 17.00 16.69
N VAL A 39 -15.53 16.81 16.60
CA VAL A 39 -14.75 17.57 15.64
C VAL A 39 -15.20 17.05 14.28
N ASP A 40 -15.98 17.87 13.57
CA ASP A 40 -16.21 17.70 12.14
C ASP A 40 -14.90 18.04 11.43
N THR A 41 -13.89 17.22 11.70
CA THR A 41 -12.71 17.15 10.88
C THR A 41 -13.23 16.72 9.54
N LYS A 42 -12.84 17.46 8.52
CA LYS A 42 -12.91 17.08 7.12
C LYS A 42 -12.12 15.77 6.91
N ALA A 43 -12.57 14.66 7.51
CA ALA A 43 -11.91 13.36 7.63
C ALA A 43 -11.68 12.69 6.26
N LEU A 44 -12.18 13.31 5.20
CA LEU A 44 -11.69 13.14 3.84
C LEU A 44 -10.16 13.29 3.72
N THR A 45 -9.49 14.09 4.57
CA THR A 45 -8.06 14.38 4.38
C THR A 45 -7.15 13.28 4.91
N LEU A 46 -7.35 12.74 6.12
CA LEU A 46 -6.43 11.71 6.64
C LEU A 46 -6.62 10.36 5.94
N GLN A 47 -7.88 9.95 5.71
CA GLN A 47 -8.16 8.73 4.95
C GLN A 47 -7.72 8.88 3.48
N GLY A 48 -7.86 10.07 2.89
CA GLY A 48 -7.36 10.40 1.55
C GLY A 48 -5.83 10.40 1.46
N ILE A 49 -5.13 10.94 2.46
CA ILE A 49 -3.67 10.90 2.57
C ILE A 49 -3.19 9.45 2.70
N LEU A 50 -3.75 8.68 3.63
CA LEU A 50 -3.38 7.28 3.82
C LEU A 50 -3.67 6.45 2.56
N ASN A 51 -4.80 6.69 1.90
CA ASN A 51 -5.11 6.05 0.62
C ASN A 51 -4.04 6.37 -0.44
N THR A 52 -3.64 7.63 -0.56
CA THR A 52 -2.60 8.06 -1.52
C THR A 52 -1.25 7.40 -1.21
N VAL A 53 -0.88 7.34 0.08
CA VAL A 53 0.37 6.71 0.54
C VAL A 53 0.36 5.19 0.26
N PHE A 54 -0.74 4.50 0.54
CA PHE A 54 -0.86 3.06 0.27
C PHE A 54 -0.82 2.74 -1.23
N VAL A 55 -1.45 3.56 -2.07
CA VAL A 55 -1.37 3.43 -3.53
C VAL A 55 0.07 3.63 -4.02
N TYR A 56 0.77 4.62 -3.48
CA TYR A 56 2.17 4.87 -3.83
C TYR A 56 3.07 3.68 -3.46
N PHE A 57 2.91 3.11 -2.25
CA PHE A 57 3.65 1.93 -1.83
C PHE A 57 3.36 0.71 -2.70
N ALA A 58 2.11 0.50 -3.11
CA ALA A 58 1.75 -0.60 -3.99
C ALA A 58 2.45 -0.48 -5.36
N ILE A 59 2.42 0.70 -5.98
CA ILE A 59 3.09 0.97 -7.26
C ILE A 59 4.60 0.76 -7.13
N LEU A 60 5.22 1.29 -6.06
CA LEU A 60 6.64 1.14 -5.80
C LEU A 60 7.05 -0.34 -5.67
N HIS A 61 6.25 -1.14 -4.95
CA HIS A 61 6.51 -2.58 -4.80
C HIS A 61 6.45 -3.32 -6.13
N VAL A 62 5.47 -3.01 -7.00
CA VAL A 62 5.37 -3.63 -8.33
C VAL A 62 6.58 -3.26 -9.20
N ILE A 63 7.01 -2.00 -9.18
CA ILE A 63 8.18 -1.54 -9.95
C ILE A 63 9.44 -2.29 -9.51
N ILE A 64 9.70 -2.40 -8.20
CA ILE A 64 10.86 -3.12 -7.66
C ILE A 64 10.82 -4.60 -8.06
N ALA A 65 9.65 -5.24 -7.98
CA ALA A 65 9.47 -6.62 -8.39
C ALA A 65 9.80 -6.83 -9.88
N LEU A 66 9.31 -5.94 -10.76
CA LEU A 66 9.58 -6.00 -12.20
C LEU A 66 11.05 -5.75 -12.53
N ILE A 67 11.70 -4.79 -11.87
CA ILE A 67 13.15 -4.53 -12.03
C ILE A 67 13.94 -5.77 -11.59
N GLY A 68 13.61 -6.35 -10.44
CA GLY A 68 14.27 -7.55 -9.92
C GLY A 68 14.12 -8.74 -10.88
N VAL A 69 12.92 -8.96 -11.43
CA VAL A 69 12.68 -10.00 -12.44
C VAL A 69 13.50 -9.73 -13.71
N ASN A 70 13.49 -8.50 -14.23
CA ASN A 70 14.23 -8.15 -15.45
C ASN A 70 15.74 -8.32 -15.27
N PHE A 71 16.29 -7.89 -14.12
CA PHE A 71 17.71 -8.08 -13.81
C PHE A 71 18.10 -9.56 -13.74
N LEU A 72 17.28 -10.39 -13.09
CA LEU A 72 17.51 -11.84 -13.03
C LEU A 72 17.45 -12.52 -14.39
N LEU A 73 16.64 -11.99 -15.32
CA LEU A 73 16.54 -12.50 -16.69
C LEU A 73 17.71 -12.05 -17.59
N GLN A 74 18.35 -10.92 -17.30
CA GLN A 74 19.44 -10.35 -18.10
C GLN A 74 20.86 -10.74 -17.64
N VAL A 75 21.03 -11.13 -16.38
CA VAL A 75 22.33 -11.54 -15.81
C VAL A 75 22.67 -13.01 -16.13
N LEU A 76 21.73 -13.75 -16.72
CA LEU A 76 21.92 -15.07 -17.32
C LEU A 76 21.76 -15.03 -18.83
#